data_AF-A0A252BPP6-F1
#
_entry.id   AF-A0A252BPP6-F1
#
_cell.length_a   1.000
_cell.length_b   1.000
_cell.length_c   1.000
_cell.angle_alpha   90.00
_cell.angle_beta   90.00
_cell.angle_gamma   90.00
#
_symmetry.space_group_name_H-M   'P 1'
#
loop_
_entity.id
_entity.type
_entity.pdbx_description
1 polymer ?
#
loop_
_entity_poly.entity_id
_entity_poly.type
_entity_poly.pdbx_seq_one_letter_code
_entity_poly.pdbx_strand_id
1 'polypeptide(L)'
;MLFGSALTSLGAWIYLSLFHGKFWQGGPTLKAGSSPPCAPDVAIVVPARDEAESIQSCLTSLLQQDYDGKLSVILVDDNSTDGTGDLARAVPDPHNRLIVLTGAPRPPGWSGKLWAVNQGAQKALNHIGPYGYILFTDADIMHAPQHLATLLAKAREDDLDMVSEMVALNCESSAERFLVPAFVYFFAMLYPFAWTASERSRIAGAAGGTILLRRRALERIGGIEAIRGALIDDCTLAAHVKRSGGRLYLGHSELAWSVRPYRGAKDIWEMIARTAYVQLRQSPLLLLATILGMTLIWLLPVGLALFGKGRTRKVGLLTYLVSCATFLPTLKRFGLPLWRALPLPFVAAFYMAATVGSAIDHHRGVGVRWKNRSYTDEAS
;
A
#
# COMPACT_ATOMS: atom_id res chain seq x y z
N MET A 1 30.06 -13.63 23.52
CA MET A 1 28.63 -13.49 23.16
C MET A 1 28.34 -12.25 22.32
N LEU A 2 28.59 -11.02 22.80
CA LEU A 2 28.30 -9.78 22.07
C LEU A 2 28.91 -9.67 20.66
N PHE A 3 30.15 -10.14 20.47
CA PHE A 3 30.78 -10.13 19.15
C PHE A 3 30.06 -11.06 18.14
N GLY A 4 29.56 -12.21 18.59
CA GLY A 4 28.77 -13.12 17.75
C GLY A 4 27.48 -12.46 17.27
N SER A 5 26.72 -11.84 18.17
CA SER A 5 25.50 -11.10 17.81
C SER A 5 25.78 -9.93 16.86
N ALA A 6 26.93 -9.26 17.00
CA ALA A 6 27.36 -8.21 16.08
C ALA A 6 27.54 -8.76 14.65
N LEU A 7 28.20 -9.91 14.52
CA LEU A 7 28.39 -10.59 13.23
C LEU A 7 27.08 -11.10 12.65
N THR A 8 26.17 -11.64 13.48
CA THR A 8 24.83 -12.04 13.03
C THR A 8 24.06 -10.87 12.44
N SER A 9 24.08 -9.72 13.11
CA SER A 9 23.41 -8.50 12.64
C SER A 9 24.04 -7.96 11.34
N LEU A 10 25.38 -7.96 11.24
CA LEU A 10 26.07 -7.60 10.00
C LEU A 10 25.72 -8.56 8.86
N GLY A 11 25.73 -9.88 9.12
CA GLY A 11 25.35 -10.90 8.15
C GLY A 11 23.92 -10.74 7.65
N ALA A 12 22.98 -10.39 8.55
CA ALA A 12 21.62 -10.06 8.17
C ALA A 12 21.54 -8.84 7.23
N TRP A 13 22.30 -7.78 7.51
CA TRP A 13 22.36 -6.61 6.62
C TRP A 13 23.03 -6.88 5.28
N ILE A 14 24.06 -7.72 5.24
CA ILE A 14 24.66 -8.19 3.98
C ILE A 14 23.62 -8.97 3.16
N TYR A 15 22.88 -9.88 3.81
CA TYR A 15 21.79 -10.60 3.16
C TYR A 15 20.72 -9.65 2.61
N LEU A 16 20.22 -8.75 3.45
CA LEU A 16 19.19 -7.78 3.09
C LEU A 16 19.62 -6.87 1.93
N SER A 17 20.86 -6.38 1.96
CA SER A 17 21.35 -5.45 0.94
C SER A 17 21.65 -6.13 -0.41
N LEU A 18 22.12 -7.38 -0.41
CA LEU A 18 22.61 -8.05 -1.63
C LEU A 18 21.65 -9.10 -2.19
N PHE A 19 20.92 -9.81 -1.34
CA PHE A 19 20.17 -11.01 -1.72
C PHE A 19 18.65 -10.88 -1.52
N HIS A 20 18.18 -9.87 -0.79
CA HIS A 20 16.75 -9.65 -0.53
C HIS A 20 16.07 -8.79 -1.61
N GLY A 21 16.16 -9.25 -2.86
CA GLY A 21 15.48 -8.63 -4.00
C GLY A 21 15.90 -7.18 -4.30
N LYS A 22 17.08 -6.74 -3.82
CA LYS A 22 17.58 -5.36 -3.92
C LYS A 22 16.54 -4.31 -3.50
N PHE A 23 15.76 -4.63 -2.46
CA PHE A 23 14.60 -3.85 -2.04
C PHE A 23 14.87 -2.35 -1.82
N TRP A 24 16.10 -2.01 -1.46
CA TRP A 24 16.53 -0.67 -1.09
C TRP A 24 16.88 0.23 -2.30
N GLN A 25 16.99 -0.33 -3.52
CA GLN A 25 17.39 0.43 -4.71
C GLN A 25 16.26 1.30 -5.32
N GLY A 26 15.16 1.50 -4.59
CA GLY A 26 14.03 2.34 -5.03
C GLY A 26 13.06 1.66 -5.98
N GLY A 27 13.43 0.55 -6.64
CA GLY A 27 12.52 -0.22 -7.50
C GLY A 27 12.05 0.53 -8.76
N PRO A 28 11.21 -0.08 -9.61
CA PRO A 28 10.74 0.56 -10.83
C PRO A 28 9.79 1.72 -10.54
N THR A 29 9.89 2.79 -11.33
CA THR A 29 8.93 3.89 -11.39
C THR A 29 8.22 3.84 -12.72
N LEU A 30 6.89 3.91 -12.71
CA LEU A 30 6.14 4.01 -13.95
C LEU A 30 6.10 5.47 -14.39
N LYS A 31 6.60 5.70 -15.61
CA LYS A 31 6.62 7.02 -16.24
C LYS A 31 5.46 7.13 -17.22
N ALA A 32 5.04 8.37 -17.49
CA ALA A 32 4.03 8.65 -18.49
C ALA A 32 4.35 7.95 -19.82
N GLY A 33 3.42 7.11 -20.26
CA GLY A 33 3.49 6.38 -21.52
C GLY A 33 2.45 6.88 -22.51
N SER A 34 2.57 6.47 -23.77
CA SER A 34 1.55 6.72 -24.79
C SER A 34 0.32 5.83 -24.58
N SER A 35 -0.86 6.35 -24.90
CA SER A 35 -2.10 5.57 -24.88
C SER A 35 -2.00 4.34 -25.80
N PRO A 36 -2.52 3.18 -25.38
CA PRO A 36 -2.50 1.99 -26.22
C PRO A 36 -3.40 2.20 -27.46
N PRO A 37 -3.00 1.71 -28.65
CA PRO A 37 -3.68 1.99 -29.93
C PRO A 37 -5.12 1.41 -30.03
N CYS A 38 -5.54 0.57 -29.09
CA CYS A 38 -6.91 0.06 -28.98
C CYS A 38 -7.32 0.10 -27.50
N ALA A 39 -8.02 1.15 -27.09
CA ALA A 39 -8.38 1.35 -25.69
C ALA A 39 -9.42 0.29 -25.21
N PRO A 40 -9.10 -0.57 -24.24
CA PRO A 40 -10.06 -1.54 -23.70
C PRO A 40 -11.19 -0.87 -22.89
N ASP A 41 -12.21 -1.63 -22.49
CA ASP A 41 -13.18 -1.11 -21.52
C ASP A 41 -12.53 -1.00 -20.13
N VAL A 42 -12.80 0.09 -19.42
CA VAL A 42 -12.29 0.32 -18.07
C VAL A 42 -13.41 0.75 -17.13
N ALA A 43 -13.44 0.15 -15.95
CA ALA A 43 -14.22 0.64 -14.83
C ALA A 43 -13.29 0.98 -13.67
N ILE A 44 -13.42 2.19 -13.13
CA ILE A 44 -12.71 2.64 -11.94
C ILE A 44 -13.64 2.46 -10.76
N VAL A 45 -13.16 1.85 -9.68
CA VAL A 45 -13.94 1.61 -8.46
C VAL A 45 -13.32 2.41 -7.31
N VAL A 46 -14.12 3.30 -6.72
CA VAL A 46 -13.73 4.19 -5.62
C VAL A 46 -14.60 3.89 -4.40
N PRO A 47 -14.14 3.09 -3.41
CA PRO A 47 -14.84 2.96 -2.15
C PRO A 47 -14.66 4.25 -1.33
N ALA A 48 -15.76 4.80 -0.83
CA ALA A 48 -15.75 6.04 -0.05
C ALA A 48 -16.51 5.88 1.27
N ARG A 49 -15.93 6.38 2.35
CA ARG A 49 -16.55 6.47 3.67
C ARG A 49 -16.00 7.67 4.42
N ASP A 50 -16.84 8.66 4.64
CA ASP A 50 -16.48 9.91 5.33
C ASP A 50 -15.21 10.54 4.71
N GLU A 51 -15.30 10.86 3.41
CA GLU A 51 -14.25 11.42 2.55
C GLU A 51 -14.66 12.76 1.90
N ALA A 52 -15.54 13.54 2.55
CA ALA A 52 -16.06 14.80 2.01
C ALA A 52 -14.94 15.80 1.60
N GLU A 53 -13.80 15.78 2.30
CA GLU A 53 -12.68 16.68 2.03
C GLU A 53 -11.97 16.41 0.69
N SER A 54 -11.91 15.15 0.22
CA SER A 54 -11.13 14.78 -0.96
C SER A 54 -11.98 14.31 -2.14
N ILE A 55 -13.23 13.93 -1.93
CA ILE A 55 -13.98 13.13 -2.90
C ILE A 55 -14.26 13.86 -4.21
N GLN A 56 -14.56 15.15 -4.16
CA GLN A 56 -14.83 15.94 -5.38
C GLN A 56 -13.57 16.05 -6.24
N SER A 57 -12.43 16.35 -5.63
CA SER A 57 -11.13 16.43 -6.32
C SER A 57 -10.73 15.08 -6.90
N CYS A 58 -10.93 13.98 -6.15
CA CYS A 58 -10.66 12.62 -6.60
C CYS A 58 -11.47 12.28 -7.85
N LEU A 59 -12.79 12.40 -7.77
CA LEU A 59 -13.69 12.13 -8.90
C LEU A 59 -13.40 13.02 -10.10
N THR A 60 -13.15 14.31 -9.88
CA THR A 60 -12.79 15.24 -10.96
C THR A 60 -11.53 14.76 -11.69
N SER A 61 -10.49 14.36 -10.96
CA SER A 61 -9.24 13.84 -11.56
C SER A 61 -9.44 12.53 -12.35
N LEU A 62 -10.37 11.69 -11.91
CA LEU A 62 -10.75 10.44 -12.58
C LEU A 62 -11.59 10.66 -13.84
N LEU A 63 -12.48 11.66 -13.82
CA LEU A 63 -13.30 12.01 -14.97
C LEU A 63 -12.49 12.69 -16.08
N GLN A 64 -11.41 13.38 -15.70
CA GLN A 64 -10.46 14.07 -16.58
C GLN A 64 -9.37 13.16 -17.18
N GLN A 65 -9.46 11.83 -17.04
CA GLN A 65 -8.49 10.94 -17.66
C GLN A 65 -8.54 11.04 -19.20
N ASP A 66 -7.36 11.19 -19.81
CA ASP A 66 -7.10 11.21 -21.25
C ASP A 66 -7.31 9.80 -21.81
N TYR A 67 -8.57 9.41 -21.97
CA TYR A 67 -8.97 8.07 -22.34
C TYR A 67 -10.06 8.05 -23.41
N ASP A 68 -9.71 7.49 -24.57
CA ASP A 68 -10.59 7.40 -25.74
C ASP A 68 -11.51 6.16 -25.73
N GLY A 69 -11.25 5.21 -24.83
CA GLY A 69 -12.06 4.00 -24.68
C GLY A 69 -13.29 4.21 -23.79
N LYS A 70 -14.10 3.15 -23.65
CA LYS A 70 -15.22 3.15 -22.72
C LYS A 70 -14.71 3.21 -21.28
N LEU A 71 -15.05 4.28 -20.58
CA LEU A 71 -14.68 4.51 -19.18
C LEU A 71 -15.94 4.67 -18.33
N SER A 72 -15.96 4.02 -17.17
CA SER A 72 -16.95 4.26 -16.12
C SER A 72 -16.24 4.49 -14.78
N VAL A 73 -16.64 5.50 -14.03
CA VAL A 73 -16.16 5.77 -12.66
C VAL A 73 -17.28 5.41 -11.71
N ILE A 74 -17.06 4.39 -10.88
CA ILE A 74 -18.04 3.83 -9.96
C ILE A 74 -17.59 4.17 -8.54
N LEU A 75 -18.25 5.14 -7.95
CA LEU A 75 -18.09 5.44 -6.53
C LEU A 75 -19.08 4.62 -5.72
N VAL A 76 -18.62 4.03 -4.62
CA VAL A 76 -19.47 3.36 -3.65
C VAL A 76 -19.40 4.11 -2.33
N ASP A 77 -20.44 4.86 -2.02
CA ASP A 77 -20.59 5.54 -0.74
C ASP A 77 -21.08 4.55 0.32
N ASP A 78 -20.18 4.08 1.19
CA ASP A 78 -20.50 3.14 2.26
C ASP A 78 -21.17 3.84 3.45
N ASN A 79 -22.31 4.47 3.21
CA ASN A 79 -23.17 5.11 4.21
C ASN A 79 -22.51 6.30 4.95
N SER A 80 -21.77 7.15 4.24
CA SER A 80 -21.09 8.30 4.84
C SER A 80 -22.05 9.25 5.58
N THR A 81 -21.51 9.93 6.58
CA THR A 81 -22.26 10.82 7.48
C THR A 81 -21.88 12.30 7.33
N ASP A 82 -20.82 12.58 6.57
CA ASP A 82 -20.25 13.90 6.34
C ASP A 82 -20.67 14.57 5.02
N GLY A 83 -21.64 13.97 4.30
CA GLY A 83 -22.10 14.45 3.00
C GLY A 83 -21.28 13.96 1.79
N THR A 84 -20.34 13.02 1.96
CA THR A 84 -19.53 12.44 0.87
C THR A 84 -20.36 12.03 -0.35
N GLY A 85 -21.46 11.30 -0.15
CA GLY A 85 -22.32 10.83 -1.24
C GLY A 85 -23.00 11.96 -2.02
N ASP A 86 -23.42 13.02 -1.35
CA ASP A 86 -24.06 14.18 -1.99
C ASP A 86 -23.05 15.00 -2.77
N LEU A 87 -21.86 15.21 -2.18
CA LEU A 87 -20.73 15.86 -2.85
C LEU A 87 -20.30 15.09 -4.11
N ALA A 88 -20.29 13.75 -4.04
CA ALA A 88 -19.98 12.89 -5.18
C ALA A 88 -21.02 13.03 -6.31
N ARG A 89 -22.33 13.03 -5.99
CA ARG A 89 -23.39 13.20 -6.99
C ARG A 89 -23.41 14.59 -7.63
N ALA A 90 -22.88 15.60 -6.93
CA ALA A 90 -22.79 16.97 -7.43
C ALA A 90 -21.60 17.22 -8.37
N VAL A 91 -20.69 16.25 -8.55
CA VAL A 91 -19.51 16.43 -9.42
C VAL A 91 -19.95 16.54 -10.89
N PRO A 92 -19.52 17.59 -11.62
CA PRO A 92 -19.81 17.71 -13.04
C PRO A 92 -19.22 16.56 -13.86
N ASP A 93 -20.06 15.92 -14.66
CA ASP A 93 -19.67 14.79 -15.50
C ASP A 93 -20.26 14.96 -16.92
N PRO A 94 -19.63 15.78 -17.77
CA PRO A 94 -20.13 16.08 -19.11
C PRO A 94 -20.15 14.86 -20.04
N HIS A 95 -19.46 13.77 -19.67
CA HIS A 95 -19.35 12.55 -20.47
C HIS A 95 -20.20 11.40 -19.92
N ASN A 96 -20.98 11.61 -18.86
CA ASN A 96 -21.86 10.62 -18.22
C ASN A 96 -21.11 9.31 -17.88
N ARG A 97 -19.88 9.44 -17.36
CA ARG A 97 -18.99 8.35 -16.92
C ARG A 97 -19.22 7.95 -15.45
N LEU A 98 -19.77 8.83 -14.60
CA LEU A 98 -19.88 8.67 -13.16
C LEU A 98 -21.13 7.90 -12.75
N ILE A 99 -20.95 6.92 -11.86
CA ILE A 99 -22.01 6.13 -11.24
C ILE A 99 -21.76 6.18 -9.73
N VAL A 100 -22.70 6.77 -8.98
CA VAL A 100 -22.63 6.80 -7.52
C VAL A 100 -23.59 5.77 -6.95
N LEU A 101 -23.04 4.74 -6.30
CA LEU A 101 -23.79 3.71 -5.59
C LEU A 101 -23.90 4.06 -4.11
N THR A 102 -25.09 3.93 -3.55
CA THR A 102 -25.28 3.88 -2.10
C THR A 102 -24.97 2.46 -1.62
N GLY A 103 -24.05 2.33 -0.67
CA GLY A 103 -23.58 1.04 -0.16
C GLY A 103 -24.67 0.27 0.58
N ALA A 104 -24.86 -0.98 0.20
CA ALA A 104 -25.78 -1.91 0.86
C ALA A 104 -25.29 -2.27 2.27
N PRO A 105 -26.18 -2.71 3.18
CA PRO A 105 -25.80 -3.22 4.50
C PRO A 105 -24.71 -4.28 4.42
N ARG A 106 -23.70 -4.17 5.29
CA ARG A 106 -22.52 -5.05 5.31
C ARG A 106 -22.90 -6.45 5.83
N PRO A 107 -22.75 -7.52 5.03
CA PRO A 107 -23.00 -8.88 5.51
C PRO A 107 -21.89 -9.33 6.49
N PRO A 108 -22.16 -10.33 7.35
CA PRO A 108 -21.16 -10.89 8.27
C PRO A 108 -19.87 -11.34 7.56
N GLY A 109 -18.73 -11.19 8.22
CA GLY A 109 -17.43 -11.63 7.70
C GLY A 109 -16.83 -10.74 6.62
N TRP A 110 -17.48 -9.62 6.25
CA TRP A 110 -16.91 -8.60 5.37
C TRP A 110 -16.27 -7.47 6.16
N SER A 111 -15.14 -7.01 5.63
CA SER A 111 -14.55 -5.72 5.95
C SER A 111 -15.41 -4.58 5.37
N GLY A 112 -15.49 -3.41 6.04
CA GLY A 112 -16.27 -2.26 5.53
C GLY A 112 -15.77 -1.79 4.16
N LYS A 113 -14.47 -1.45 4.06
CA LYS A 113 -13.83 -1.08 2.79
C LYS A 113 -14.04 -2.16 1.74
N LEU A 114 -13.80 -3.41 2.10
CA LEU A 114 -13.82 -4.52 1.15
C LEU A 114 -15.24 -4.82 0.64
N TRP A 115 -16.27 -4.61 1.46
CA TRP A 115 -17.65 -4.72 1.02
C TRP A 115 -18.01 -3.64 -0.02
N ALA A 116 -17.56 -2.40 0.19
CA ALA A 116 -17.71 -1.34 -0.80
C ALA A 116 -16.97 -1.67 -2.11
N VAL A 117 -15.73 -2.16 -2.02
CA VAL A 117 -14.95 -2.63 -3.16
C VAL A 117 -15.66 -3.76 -3.91
N ASN A 118 -16.24 -4.74 -3.20
CA ASN A 118 -16.98 -5.85 -3.81
C ASN A 118 -18.21 -5.35 -4.59
N GLN A 119 -19.02 -4.47 -4.00
CA GLN A 119 -20.18 -3.89 -4.68
C GLN A 119 -19.76 -3.13 -5.95
N GLY A 120 -18.71 -2.32 -5.85
CA GLY A 120 -18.15 -1.60 -6.99
C GLY A 120 -17.60 -2.53 -8.07
N ALA A 121 -16.90 -3.60 -7.70
CA ALA A 121 -16.39 -4.60 -8.62
C ALA A 121 -17.51 -5.34 -9.36
N GLN A 122 -18.59 -5.72 -8.68
CA GLN A 122 -19.76 -6.35 -9.32
C GLN A 122 -20.42 -5.40 -10.32
N LYS A 123 -20.57 -4.11 -9.96
CA LYS A 123 -21.07 -3.11 -10.89
C LYS A 123 -20.12 -2.92 -12.08
N ALA A 124 -18.81 -2.89 -11.85
CA ALA A 124 -17.78 -2.78 -12.88
C ALA A 124 -17.87 -3.92 -13.90
N LEU A 125 -18.03 -5.17 -13.45
CA LEU A 125 -18.19 -6.34 -14.32
C LEU A 125 -19.43 -6.28 -15.22
N ASN A 126 -20.45 -5.51 -14.86
CA ASN A 126 -21.62 -5.30 -15.74
C ASN A 126 -21.39 -4.19 -16.79
N HIS A 127 -20.34 -3.39 -16.63
CA HIS A 127 -20.07 -2.22 -17.47
C HIS A 127 -18.92 -2.41 -18.47
N ILE A 128 -18.05 -3.39 -18.25
CA ILE A 128 -16.88 -3.66 -19.12
C ILE A 128 -17.01 -4.99 -19.85
N GLY A 129 -16.44 -5.12 -21.05
CA GLY A 129 -16.35 -6.40 -21.77
C GLY A 129 -15.36 -7.40 -21.16
N PRO A 130 -15.28 -8.64 -21.70
CA PRO A 130 -14.41 -9.72 -21.19
C PRO A 130 -12.91 -9.39 -21.22
N TYR A 131 -12.50 -8.47 -22.09
CA TYR A 131 -11.11 -7.99 -22.22
C TYR A 131 -10.84 -6.68 -21.46
N GLY A 132 -11.78 -6.25 -20.62
CA GLY A 132 -11.70 -5.01 -19.87
C GLY A 132 -10.80 -5.08 -18.62
N TYR A 133 -10.64 -3.92 -17.99
CA TYR A 133 -9.85 -3.73 -16.78
C TYR A 133 -10.68 -3.03 -15.70
N ILE A 134 -10.31 -3.30 -14.45
CA ILE A 134 -10.86 -2.63 -13.27
C ILE A 134 -9.72 -1.93 -12.56
N LEU A 135 -9.83 -0.62 -12.33
CA LEU A 135 -8.90 0.13 -11.49
C LEU A 135 -9.54 0.36 -10.12
N PHE A 136 -8.97 -0.23 -9.08
CA PHE A 136 -9.30 0.10 -7.70
C PHE A 136 -8.40 1.26 -7.24
N THR A 137 -9.01 2.30 -6.68
CA THR A 137 -8.29 3.47 -6.15
C THR A 137 -9.01 4.01 -4.91
N ASP A 138 -8.26 4.53 -3.94
CA ASP A 138 -8.83 5.10 -2.72
C ASP A 138 -9.37 6.53 -2.97
N ALA A 139 -10.36 6.95 -2.19
CA ALA A 139 -11.07 8.23 -2.33
C ALA A 139 -10.22 9.49 -2.03
N ASP A 140 -8.98 9.30 -1.57
CA ASP A 140 -7.97 10.32 -1.28
C ASP A 140 -6.81 10.33 -2.29
N ILE A 141 -6.92 9.59 -3.39
CA ILE A 141 -5.90 9.52 -4.44
C ILE A 141 -6.31 10.37 -5.63
N MET A 142 -5.41 11.27 -6.03
CA MET A 142 -5.53 12.07 -7.24
C MET A 142 -4.76 11.42 -8.38
N HIS A 143 -5.25 11.62 -9.60
CA HIS A 143 -4.67 11.03 -10.79
C HIS A 143 -4.41 12.09 -11.86
N ALA A 144 -3.18 12.14 -12.38
CA ALA A 144 -2.86 12.93 -13.56
C ALA A 144 -3.65 12.42 -14.78
N PRO A 145 -3.97 13.27 -15.77
CA PRO A 145 -4.82 12.87 -16.91
C PRO A 145 -4.30 11.64 -17.68
N GLN A 146 -2.98 11.43 -17.77
CA GLN A 146 -2.36 10.31 -18.50
C GLN A 146 -2.19 9.03 -17.66
N HIS A 147 -2.61 9.03 -16.39
CA HIS A 147 -2.32 7.95 -15.45
C HIS A 147 -2.95 6.62 -15.87
N LEU A 148 -4.25 6.61 -16.18
CA LEU A 148 -4.96 5.40 -16.60
C LEU A 148 -4.35 4.80 -17.88
N ALA A 149 -4.08 5.64 -18.88
CA ALA A 149 -3.45 5.22 -20.13
C ALA A 149 -2.08 4.58 -19.89
N THR A 150 -1.29 5.15 -18.97
CA THR A 150 0.03 4.65 -18.58
C THR A 150 -0.05 3.29 -17.89
N LEU A 151 -0.98 3.09 -16.95
CA LEU A 151 -1.20 1.80 -16.30
C LEU A 151 -1.61 0.71 -17.31
N LEU A 152 -2.47 1.05 -18.26
CA LEU A 152 -2.95 0.14 -19.30
C LEU A 152 -1.85 -0.23 -20.30
N ALA A 153 -1.03 0.75 -20.72
CA ALA A 153 0.13 0.50 -21.57
C ALA A 153 1.05 -0.52 -20.90
N LYS A 154 1.40 -0.30 -19.63
CA LYS A 154 2.22 -1.24 -18.84
C LYS A 154 1.59 -2.62 -18.76
N ALA A 155 0.30 -2.71 -18.44
CA ALA A 155 -0.40 -3.98 -18.31
C ALA A 155 -0.41 -4.79 -19.61
N ARG A 156 -0.41 -4.11 -20.76
CA ARG A 156 -0.44 -4.74 -22.09
C ARG A 156 0.94 -5.09 -22.60
N GLU A 157 1.89 -4.17 -22.53
CA GLU A 157 3.28 -4.37 -23.00
C GLU A 157 3.95 -5.56 -22.32
N ASP A 158 3.75 -5.69 -21.00
CA ASP A 158 4.34 -6.77 -20.20
C ASP A 158 3.37 -7.96 -19.99
N ASP A 159 2.18 -7.90 -20.60
CA ASP A 159 1.07 -8.86 -20.45
C ASP A 159 0.74 -9.20 -18.98
N LEU A 160 0.70 -8.19 -18.13
CA LEU A 160 0.45 -8.29 -16.69
C LEU A 160 -1.04 -8.43 -16.41
N ASP A 161 -1.39 -9.28 -15.44
CA ASP A 161 -2.78 -9.36 -14.95
C ASP A 161 -3.07 -8.26 -13.93
N MET A 162 -2.06 -7.78 -13.21
CA MET A 162 -2.20 -6.69 -12.23
C MET A 162 -1.04 -5.70 -12.33
N VAL A 163 -1.35 -4.41 -12.30
CA VAL A 163 -0.40 -3.31 -12.16
C VAL A 163 -0.79 -2.51 -10.92
N SER A 164 0.09 -2.42 -9.94
CA SER A 164 -0.14 -1.63 -8.73
C SER A 164 1.01 -0.65 -8.49
N GLU A 165 0.68 0.53 -7.96
CA GLU A 165 1.68 1.54 -7.66
C GLU A 165 1.60 2.02 -6.22
N MET A 166 2.77 2.14 -5.60
CA MET A 166 2.96 2.98 -4.43
C MET A 166 2.93 4.44 -4.91
N VAL A 167 1.77 5.06 -4.75
CA VAL A 167 1.51 6.47 -5.06
C VAL A 167 2.44 7.41 -4.29
N ALA A 168 2.60 8.63 -4.78
CA ALA A 168 3.30 9.65 -4.02
C ALA A 168 2.49 9.98 -2.75
N LEU A 169 3.08 9.70 -1.59
CA LEU A 169 2.45 9.98 -0.30
C LEU A 169 2.80 11.40 0.15
N ASN A 170 1.87 12.05 0.85
CA ASN A 170 2.09 13.37 1.42
C ASN A 170 3.32 13.37 2.35
N CYS A 171 4.17 14.39 2.22
CA CYS A 171 5.47 14.49 2.90
C CYS A 171 5.84 15.95 3.21
N GLU A 172 4.87 16.69 3.72
CA GLU A 172 4.99 18.12 4.00
C GLU A 172 5.45 18.41 5.43
N SER A 173 4.86 17.72 6.41
CA SER A 173 5.12 17.94 7.83
C SER A 173 6.46 17.33 8.29
N SER A 174 6.99 17.84 9.41
CA SER A 174 8.23 17.29 9.98
C SER A 174 8.10 15.81 10.35
N ALA A 175 6.94 15.37 10.83
CA ALA A 175 6.68 13.97 11.16
C ALA A 175 6.66 13.10 9.89
N GLU A 176 5.96 13.56 8.85
CA GLU A 176 5.89 12.85 7.58
C GLU A 176 7.29 12.66 6.97
N ARG A 177 8.11 13.73 6.96
CA ARG A 177 9.49 13.70 6.43
C ARG A 177 10.45 12.74 7.15
N PHE A 178 10.08 12.20 8.31
CA PHE A 178 10.83 11.11 8.97
C PHE A 178 10.17 9.76 8.80
N LEU A 179 8.84 9.69 8.87
CA LEU A 179 8.11 8.45 9.01
C LEU A 179 7.57 7.90 7.67
N VAL A 180 7.13 8.76 6.73
CA VAL A 180 6.53 8.34 5.45
C VAL A 180 7.56 7.73 4.49
N PRO A 181 8.76 8.32 4.28
CA PRO A 181 9.79 7.67 3.48
C PRO A 181 10.19 6.31 4.08
N ALA A 182 10.25 6.22 5.42
CA ALA A 182 10.54 4.97 6.11
C ALA A 182 9.42 3.93 5.92
N PHE A 183 8.15 4.34 5.91
CA PHE A 183 7.01 3.47 5.56
C PHE A 183 7.26 2.77 4.22
N VAL A 184 7.55 3.55 3.17
CA VAL A 184 7.74 3.01 1.83
C VAL A 184 8.99 2.11 1.75
N TYR A 185 10.05 2.48 2.47
CA TYR A 185 11.26 1.64 2.56
C TYR A 185 10.99 0.31 3.28
N PHE A 186 10.27 0.30 4.39
CA PHE A 186 9.91 -0.94 5.11
C PHE A 186 8.91 -1.77 4.31
N PHE A 187 7.98 -1.14 3.60
CA PHE A 187 7.10 -1.84 2.68
C PHE A 187 7.89 -2.57 1.58
N ALA A 188 8.88 -1.90 0.96
CA ALA A 188 9.77 -2.54 0.00
C ALA A 188 10.60 -3.66 0.64
N MET A 189 10.99 -3.53 1.90
CA MET A 189 11.69 -4.58 2.64
C MET A 189 10.81 -5.83 2.88
N LEU A 190 9.51 -5.65 3.12
CA LEU A 190 8.55 -6.76 3.25
C LEU A 190 8.15 -7.36 1.91
N TYR A 191 7.97 -6.49 0.90
CA TYR A 191 7.54 -6.84 -0.45
C TYR A 191 8.53 -6.30 -1.49
N PRO A 192 9.74 -6.89 -1.63
CA PRO A 192 10.71 -6.43 -2.62
C PRO A 192 10.10 -6.47 -4.03
N PHE A 193 10.13 -5.34 -4.75
CA PHE A 193 9.43 -5.20 -6.03
C PHE A 193 9.92 -6.20 -7.09
N ALA A 194 11.22 -6.56 -7.06
CA ALA A 194 11.76 -7.60 -7.93
C ALA A 194 11.15 -8.99 -7.67
N TRP A 195 10.78 -9.27 -6.41
CA TRP A 195 10.19 -10.55 -6.02
C TRP A 195 8.68 -10.57 -6.26
N THR A 196 7.98 -9.45 -6.08
CA THR A 196 6.55 -9.37 -6.43
C THR A 196 6.35 -9.57 -7.93
N ALA A 197 7.22 -9.01 -8.77
CA ALA A 197 7.20 -9.19 -10.22
C ALA A 197 7.67 -10.57 -10.70
N SER A 198 8.44 -11.32 -9.91
CA SER A 198 8.99 -12.62 -10.33
C SER A 198 8.00 -13.76 -10.15
N GLU A 199 7.78 -14.55 -11.21
CA GLU A 199 6.97 -15.77 -11.18
C GLU A 199 7.56 -16.87 -10.27
N ARG A 200 8.88 -16.86 -10.06
CA ARG A 200 9.56 -17.84 -9.21
C ARG A 200 9.37 -17.59 -7.71
N SER A 201 8.95 -16.39 -7.34
CA SER A 201 8.75 -16.01 -5.95
C SER A 201 7.29 -16.13 -5.55
N ARG A 202 7.03 -16.66 -4.35
CA ARG A 202 5.68 -16.70 -3.76
C ARG A 202 5.26 -15.36 -3.15
N ILE A 203 6.17 -14.39 -3.07
CA ILE A 203 5.88 -13.07 -2.51
C ILE A 203 4.99 -12.32 -3.49
N ALA A 204 3.87 -11.82 -2.99
CA ALA A 204 2.92 -11.01 -3.72
C ALA A 204 2.60 -9.79 -2.85
N GLY A 205 2.61 -8.62 -3.47
CA GLY A 205 2.32 -7.36 -2.81
C GLY A 205 1.70 -6.41 -3.81
N ALA A 206 0.80 -5.58 -3.31
CA ALA A 206 0.21 -4.44 -4.01
C ALA A 206 0.10 -3.30 -3.00
N ALA A 207 0.04 -2.07 -3.49
CA ALA A 207 -0.24 -0.89 -2.69
C ALA A 207 -1.67 -0.42 -3.02
N GLY A 208 -2.53 -0.34 -2.00
CA GLY A 208 -3.97 -0.15 -2.16
C GLY A 208 -4.41 1.16 -2.82
N GLY A 209 -3.54 2.16 -2.88
CA GLY A 209 -3.86 3.44 -3.51
C GLY A 209 -4.14 3.31 -5.00
N THR A 210 -3.51 2.36 -5.70
CA THR A 210 -3.79 2.09 -7.13
C THR A 210 -3.57 0.62 -7.46
N ILE A 211 -4.61 -0.05 -7.95
CA ILE A 211 -4.53 -1.43 -8.43
C ILE A 211 -5.36 -1.57 -9.71
N LEU A 212 -4.69 -1.60 -10.87
CA LEU A 212 -5.30 -1.99 -12.13
C LEU A 212 -5.27 -3.51 -12.25
N LEU A 213 -6.43 -4.13 -12.44
CA LEU A 213 -6.60 -5.58 -12.54
C LEU A 213 -7.35 -5.94 -13.82
N ARG A 214 -6.84 -6.92 -14.56
CA ARG A 214 -7.56 -7.51 -15.69
C ARG A 214 -8.85 -8.17 -15.21
N ARG A 215 -9.96 -7.91 -15.90
CA ARG A 215 -11.25 -8.56 -15.61
C ARG A 215 -11.12 -10.07 -15.49
N ARG A 216 -10.54 -10.72 -16.50
CA ARG A 216 -10.33 -12.18 -16.53
C ARG A 216 -9.57 -12.70 -15.30
N ALA A 217 -8.65 -11.91 -14.75
CA ALA A 217 -7.88 -12.29 -13.58
C ALA A 217 -8.71 -12.18 -12.30
N LEU A 218 -9.56 -11.14 -12.20
CA LEU A 218 -10.55 -11.03 -11.12
C LEU A 218 -11.54 -12.19 -11.15
N GLU A 219 -12.07 -12.54 -12.32
CA GLU A 219 -12.98 -13.68 -12.48
C GLU A 219 -12.30 -15.00 -12.13
N ARG A 220 -11.05 -15.21 -12.58
CA ARG A 220 -10.25 -16.42 -12.30
C ARG A 220 -10.03 -16.66 -10.81
N ILE A 221 -9.89 -15.61 -10.01
CA ILE A 221 -9.74 -15.76 -8.55
C ILE A 221 -11.07 -15.92 -7.81
N GLY A 222 -12.22 -15.82 -8.51
CA GLY A 222 -13.55 -15.88 -7.91
C GLY A 222 -14.10 -14.52 -7.46
N GLY A 223 -13.57 -13.41 -7.98
CA GLY A 223 -13.98 -12.05 -7.62
C GLY A 223 -13.41 -11.57 -6.28
N ILE A 224 -13.92 -10.43 -5.81
CA ILE A 224 -13.53 -9.86 -4.50
C ILE A 224 -14.03 -10.73 -3.33
N GLU A 225 -15.04 -11.57 -3.56
CA GLU A 225 -15.53 -12.53 -2.57
C GLU A 225 -14.44 -13.51 -2.09
N ALA A 226 -13.47 -13.84 -2.95
CA ALA A 226 -12.34 -14.69 -2.59
C ALA A 226 -11.48 -14.14 -1.43
N ILE A 227 -11.61 -12.84 -1.13
CA ILE A 227 -10.89 -12.16 -0.06
C ILE A 227 -11.81 -11.59 1.03
N ARG A 228 -13.09 -12.00 1.10
CA ARG A 228 -14.14 -11.50 2.03
C ARG A 228 -13.66 -11.20 3.47
N GLY A 229 -12.84 -12.09 4.06
CA GLY A 229 -12.32 -11.96 5.43
C GLY A 229 -10.98 -11.21 5.56
N ALA A 230 -10.45 -10.64 4.47
CA ALA A 230 -9.17 -9.95 4.47
C ALA A 230 -9.30 -8.58 5.16
N LEU A 231 -8.44 -8.38 6.17
CA LEU A 231 -8.25 -7.08 6.82
C LEU A 231 -7.23 -6.20 6.09
N ILE A 232 -6.42 -6.81 5.21
CA ILE A 232 -5.49 -6.14 4.29
C ILE A 232 -5.82 -6.62 2.90
N ASP A 233 -6.58 -5.81 2.17
CA ASP A 233 -7.17 -6.13 0.88
C ASP A 233 -6.12 -6.21 -0.23
N ASP A 234 -5.21 -5.24 -0.31
CA ASP A 234 -4.27 -5.06 -1.43
C ASP A 234 -3.35 -6.27 -1.62
N CYS A 235 -2.59 -6.61 -0.58
CA CYS A 235 -1.61 -7.69 -0.62
C CYS A 235 -2.27 -9.06 -0.67
N THR A 236 -3.49 -9.20 -0.11
CA THR A 236 -4.27 -10.44 -0.20
C THR A 236 -4.78 -10.64 -1.62
N LEU A 237 -5.30 -9.59 -2.27
CA LEU A 237 -5.71 -9.61 -3.67
C LEU A 237 -4.53 -10.00 -4.57
N ALA A 238 -3.37 -9.36 -4.39
CA ALA A 238 -2.15 -9.70 -5.12
C ALA A 238 -1.75 -11.18 -4.93
N ALA A 239 -1.84 -11.69 -3.70
CA ALA A 239 -1.53 -13.09 -3.40
C ALA A 239 -2.49 -14.06 -4.10
N HIS A 240 -3.79 -13.76 -4.16
CA HIS A 240 -4.76 -14.59 -4.89
C HIS A 240 -4.50 -14.58 -6.39
N VAL A 241 -4.26 -13.41 -6.98
CA VAL A 241 -3.93 -13.29 -8.41
C VAL A 241 -2.67 -14.07 -8.74
N LYS A 242 -1.60 -13.93 -7.96
CA LYS A 242 -0.34 -14.66 -8.19
C LYS A 242 -0.49 -16.16 -8.03
N ARG A 243 -1.22 -16.64 -7.01
CA ARG A 243 -1.49 -18.08 -6.82
C ARG A 243 -2.32 -18.68 -7.95
N SER A 244 -3.16 -17.88 -8.62
CA SER A 244 -3.89 -18.30 -9.82
C SER A 244 -3.04 -18.33 -11.10
N GLY A 245 -1.73 -18.11 -11.00
CA GLY A 245 -0.81 -18.03 -12.13
C GLY A 245 -0.72 -16.65 -12.78
N GLY A 246 -1.26 -15.61 -12.14
CA GLY A 246 -1.25 -14.25 -12.67
C GLY A 246 0.09 -13.53 -12.47
N ARG A 247 0.40 -12.65 -13.43
CA ARG A 247 1.61 -11.80 -13.41
C ARG A 247 1.31 -10.42 -12.81
N LEU A 248 2.21 -9.95 -11.96
CA LEU A 248 2.04 -8.70 -11.21
C LEU A 248 3.16 -7.71 -11.54
N TYR A 249 2.83 -6.43 -11.51
CA TYR A 249 3.79 -5.35 -11.36
C TYR A 249 3.49 -4.55 -10.10
N LEU A 250 4.56 -4.18 -9.39
CA LEU A 250 4.52 -3.25 -8.28
C LEU A 250 5.67 -2.26 -8.46
N GLY A 251 5.35 -0.97 -8.49
CA GLY A 251 6.34 0.10 -8.63
C GLY A 251 5.90 1.37 -7.94
N HIS A 252 6.61 2.46 -8.22
CA HIS A 252 6.23 3.81 -7.79
C HIS A 252 5.50 4.57 -8.88
N SER A 253 4.55 5.42 -8.49
CA SER A 253 3.85 6.32 -9.39
C SER A 253 4.49 7.71 -9.39
N GLU A 254 4.58 8.33 -10.56
CA GLU A 254 4.79 9.79 -10.73
C GLU A 254 3.49 10.50 -11.14
N LEU A 255 2.40 9.75 -11.35
CA LEU A 255 1.16 10.23 -11.94
C LEU A 255 -0.04 10.13 -10.97
N ALA A 256 0.15 9.52 -9.80
CA ALA A 256 -0.85 9.45 -8.76
C ALA A 256 -0.27 9.82 -7.40
N TRP A 257 -1.03 10.58 -6.61
CA TRP A 257 -0.62 11.05 -5.29
C TRP A 257 -1.78 11.05 -4.30
N SER A 258 -1.48 10.79 -3.02
CA SER A 258 -2.46 10.88 -1.94
C SER A 258 -2.51 12.30 -1.39
N VAL A 259 -3.72 12.83 -1.19
CA VAL A 259 -3.97 14.13 -0.53
C VAL A 259 -4.31 13.98 0.95
N ARG A 260 -4.26 12.76 1.49
CA ARG A 260 -4.52 12.52 2.91
C ARG A 260 -3.48 13.26 3.77
N PRO A 261 -3.91 14.14 4.68
CA PRO A 261 -2.98 14.80 5.58
C PRO A 261 -2.56 13.86 6.72
N TYR A 262 -1.27 13.85 7.07
CA TYR A 262 -0.80 13.35 8.37
C TYR A 262 -0.27 14.53 9.19
N ARG A 263 -1.14 15.07 10.04
CA ARG A 263 -0.87 16.28 10.84
C ARG A 263 0.19 16.02 11.91
N GLY A 264 0.38 14.76 12.32
CA GLY A 264 1.46 14.39 13.23
C GLY A 264 1.81 12.91 13.28
N ALA A 265 2.75 12.57 14.15
CA ALA A 265 3.20 11.18 14.33
C ALA A 265 2.08 10.25 14.82
N LYS A 266 1.06 10.79 15.50
CA LYS A 266 -0.11 10.03 15.97
C LYS A 266 -0.90 9.43 14.81
N ASP A 267 -1.14 10.20 13.76
CA ASP A 267 -1.91 9.73 12.59
C ASP A 267 -1.18 8.57 11.89
N ILE A 268 0.15 8.66 11.83
CA ILE A 268 1.00 7.61 11.26
C ILE A 268 1.07 6.39 12.19
N TRP A 269 1.12 6.59 13.50
CA TRP A 269 1.00 5.52 14.48
C TRP A 269 -0.32 4.75 14.28
N GLU A 270 -1.45 5.45 14.22
CA GLU A 270 -2.77 4.86 14.02
C GLU A 270 -2.85 4.11 12.68
N MET A 271 -2.29 4.67 11.61
CA MET A 271 -2.18 4.01 10.30
C MET A 271 -1.46 2.65 10.40
N ILE A 272 -0.33 2.59 11.11
CA ILE A 272 0.46 1.37 11.30
C ILE A 272 -0.27 0.40 12.24
N ALA A 273 -0.69 0.89 13.42
CA ALA A 273 -1.31 0.10 14.46
C ALA A 273 -2.63 -0.56 14.01
N ARG A 274 -3.30 0.01 13.01
CA ARG A 274 -4.47 -0.61 12.39
C ARG A 274 -4.16 -1.96 11.74
N THR A 275 -3.03 -2.12 11.05
CA THR A 275 -2.80 -3.33 10.23
C THR A 275 -1.60 -4.18 10.65
N ALA A 276 -0.71 -3.66 11.50
CA ALA A 276 0.56 -4.32 11.80
C ALA A 276 0.39 -5.71 12.44
N TYR A 277 -0.46 -5.89 13.45
CA TYR A 277 -0.65 -7.21 14.08
C TYR A 277 -1.42 -8.19 13.18
N VAL A 278 -2.28 -7.68 12.30
CA VAL A 278 -2.94 -8.47 11.25
C VAL A 278 -1.91 -9.03 10.28
N GLN A 279 -0.90 -8.25 9.87
CA GLN A 279 0.19 -8.76 9.02
C GLN A 279 0.93 -9.94 9.68
N LEU A 280 1.00 -9.93 11.01
CA LEU A 280 1.57 -11.01 11.83
C LEU A 280 0.56 -12.12 12.14
N ARG A 281 -0.56 -12.18 11.41
CA ARG A 281 -1.65 -13.17 11.57
C ARG A 281 -2.17 -13.27 13.00
N GLN A 282 -2.11 -12.15 13.73
CA GLN A 282 -2.51 -12.06 15.14
C GLN A 282 -1.81 -13.12 16.02
N SER A 283 -0.56 -13.47 15.68
CA SER A 283 0.21 -14.49 16.39
C SER A 283 1.21 -13.85 17.36
N PRO A 284 1.12 -14.14 18.68
CA PRO A 284 2.09 -13.67 19.65
C PRO A 284 3.52 -14.15 19.36
N LEU A 285 3.66 -15.35 18.78
CA LEU A 285 4.97 -15.91 18.40
C LEU A 285 5.59 -15.12 17.24
N LEU A 286 4.80 -14.77 16.22
CA LEU A 286 5.28 -13.93 15.12
C LEU A 286 5.59 -12.50 15.57
N LEU A 287 4.83 -11.96 16.53
CA LEU A 287 5.13 -10.69 17.18
C LEU A 287 6.47 -10.73 17.91
N LEU A 288 6.69 -11.72 18.76
CA LEU A 288 7.95 -11.88 19.48
C LEU A 288 9.12 -12.04 18.50
N ALA A 289 8.98 -12.87 17.48
CA ALA A 289 10.00 -13.04 16.44
C ALA A 289 10.28 -11.73 15.70
N THR A 290 9.26 -10.93 15.41
CA THR A 290 9.40 -9.61 14.77
C THR A 290 10.14 -8.63 15.67
N ILE A 291 9.79 -8.55 16.96
CA ILE A 291 10.48 -7.69 17.93
C ILE A 291 11.95 -8.07 18.06
N LEU A 292 12.25 -9.37 18.18
CA LEU A 292 13.62 -9.87 18.26
C LEU A 292 14.40 -9.58 16.97
N GLY A 293 13.80 -9.82 15.81
CA GLY A 293 14.39 -9.54 14.50
C GLY A 293 14.66 -8.04 14.29
N MET A 294 13.68 -7.18 14.58
CA MET A 294 13.83 -5.73 14.49
C MET A 294 14.88 -5.21 15.47
N THR A 295 14.92 -5.74 16.70
CA THR A 295 15.96 -5.39 17.68
C THR A 295 17.35 -5.79 17.18
N LEU A 296 17.49 -6.99 16.61
CA LEU A 296 18.75 -7.51 16.07
C LEU A 296 19.27 -6.66 14.89
N ILE A 297 18.40 -6.24 13.98
CA ILE A 297 18.83 -5.53 12.75
C ILE A 297 18.87 -4.01 12.91
N TRP A 298 18.05 -3.41 13.79
CA TRP A 298 17.95 -1.95 13.94
C TRP A 298 18.61 -1.42 15.20
N LEU A 299 18.27 -1.96 16.37
CA LEU A 299 18.68 -1.39 17.65
C LEU A 299 20.05 -1.87 18.11
N LEU A 300 20.35 -3.15 17.89
CA LEU A 300 21.61 -3.76 18.30
C LEU A 300 22.82 -3.07 17.63
N PRO A 301 22.86 -2.81 16.30
CA PRO A 301 23.98 -2.10 15.68
C PRO A 301 24.29 -0.75 16.33
N VAL A 302 23.26 0.03 16.63
CA VAL A 302 23.40 1.35 17.28
C VAL A 302 23.93 1.19 18.70
N GLY A 303 23.36 0.28 19.49
CA GLY A 303 23.83 0.00 20.85
C GLY A 303 25.30 -0.45 20.87
N LEU A 304 25.70 -1.31 19.92
CA LEU A 304 27.08 -1.75 19.78
C LEU A 304 28.03 -0.65 19.30
N ALA A 305 27.58 0.24 18.41
CA ALA A 305 28.38 1.37 17.93
C ALA A 305 28.66 2.40 19.05
N LEU A 306 27.68 2.63 19.93
CA LEU A 306 27.78 3.58 21.04
C LEU A 306 28.51 3.01 22.25
N PHE A 307 28.17 1.80 22.67
CA PHE A 307 28.61 1.22 23.96
C PHE A 307 29.57 0.03 23.81
N GLY A 308 29.75 -0.50 22.60
CA GLY A 308 30.67 -1.61 22.35
C GLY A 308 32.14 -1.21 22.51
N LYS A 309 33.00 -2.21 22.66
CA LYS A 309 34.47 -2.03 22.74
C LYS A 309 35.18 -2.80 21.62
N GLY A 310 36.36 -2.33 21.22
CA GLY A 310 37.23 -3.00 20.25
C GLY A 310 36.55 -3.37 18.93
N ARG A 311 36.67 -4.64 18.52
CA ARG A 311 36.11 -5.15 17.26
C ARG A 311 34.58 -5.08 17.22
N THR A 312 33.91 -5.32 18.34
CA THR A 312 32.44 -5.27 18.44
C THR A 312 31.89 -3.89 18.09
N ARG A 313 32.55 -2.82 18.56
CA ARG A 313 32.16 -1.44 18.23
C ARG A 313 32.28 -1.14 16.74
N LYS A 314 33.40 -1.58 16.13
CA LYS A 314 33.65 -1.40 14.70
C LYS A 314 32.62 -2.11 13.84
N VAL A 315 32.28 -3.35 14.18
CA VAL A 315 31.22 -4.12 13.50
C VAL A 315 29.87 -3.43 13.67
N GLY A 316 29.50 -3.03 14.89
CA GLY A 316 28.24 -2.31 15.13
C GLY A 316 28.12 -1.01 14.33
N LEU A 317 29.19 -0.20 14.30
CA LEU A 317 29.24 1.03 13.51
C LEU A 317 29.12 0.75 12.01
N LEU A 318 29.83 -0.25 11.49
CA LEU A 318 29.74 -0.64 10.09
C LEU A 318 28.31 -1.07 9.72
N THR A 319 27.69 -1.94 10.53
CA THR A 319 26.32 -2.40 10.31
C THR A 319 25.32 -1.25 10.33
N TYR A 320 25.48 -0.30 11.27
CA TYR A 320 24.65 0.91 11.32
C TYR A 320 24.84 1.81 10.09
N LEU A 321 26.07 2.01 9.62
CA LEU A 321 26.31 2.81 8.43
C LEU A 321 25.76 2.14 7.16
N VAL A 322 25.87 0.81 7.05
CA VAL A 322 25.26 0.03 5.96
C VAL A 322 23.74 0.19 5.99
N SER A 323 23.09 0.08 7.15
CA SER A 323 21.64 0.24 7.25
C SER A 323 21.19 1.63 6.83
N CYS A 324 21.87 2.69 7.30
CA CYS A 324 21.61 4.06 6.85
C CYS A 324 21.84 4.25 5.34
N ALA A 325 22.92 3.67 4.79
CA ALA A 325 23.26 3.80 3.37
C ALA A 325 22.18 3.23 2.45
N THR A 326 21.55 2.11 2.83
CA THR A 326 20.45 1.52 2.05
C THR A 326 19.22 2.41 1.98
N PHE A 327 19.02 3.36 2.90
CA PHE A 327 17.87 4.25 2.89
C PHE A 327 18.07 5.51 2.02
N LEU A 328 19.30 5.77 1.58
CA LEU A 328 19.62 6.96 0.79
C LEU A 328 18.84 7.07 -0.54
N PRO A 329 18.62 5.99 -1.32
CA PRO A 329 17.79 6.08 -2.53
C PRO A 329 16.36 6.51 -2.24
N THR A 330 15.77 6.04 -1.15
CA THR A 330 14.43 6.47 -0.72
C THR A 330 14.43 7.96 -0.39
N LEU A 331 15.40 8.46 0.39
CA LEU A 331 15.49 9.89 0.70
C LEU A 331 15.64 10.75 -0.57
N LYS A 332 16.46 10.32 -1.53
CA LYS A 332 16.62 11.01 -2.82
C LYS A 332 15.30 11.10 -3.59
N ARG A 333 14.52 10.01 -3.62
CA ARG A 333 13.21 9.98 -4.29
C ARG A 333 12.21 10.96 -3.66
N PHE A 334 12.25 11.12 -2.35
CA PHE A 334 11.43 12.11 -1.64
C PHE A 334 12.03 13.53 -1.66
N GLY A 335 13.17 13.76 -2.32
CA GLY A 335 13.84 15.07 -2.34
C GLY A 335 14.36 15.54 -0.97
N LEU A 336 14.62 14.60 -0.05
CA LEU A 336 14.99 14.89 1.33
C LEU A 336 16.52 14.86 1.56
N PRO A 337 17.02 15.64 2.53
CA PRO A 337 18.45 15.67 2.83
C PRO A 337 18.93 14.34 3.42
N LEU A 338 20.10 13.88 2.96
CA LEU A 338 20.64 12.54 3.25
C LEU A 338 20.94 12.28 4.74
N TRP A 339 21.20 13.32 5.53
CA TRP A 339 21.45 13.18 6.98
C TRP A 339 20.25 12.57 7.73
N ARG A 340 19.03 12.65 7.16
CA ARG A 340 17.82 12.01 7.70
C ARG A 340 17.90 10.49 7.74
N ALA A 341 18.92 9.87 7.13
CA ALA A 341 19.17 8.44 7.27
C ALA A 341 19.70 8.05 8.66
N LEU A 342 20.36 8.97 9.37
CA LEU A 342 20.94 8.70 10.70
C LEU A 342 19.88 8.29 11.74
N PRO A 343 18.73 8.98 11.88
CA PRO A 343 17.70 8.57 12.84
C PRO A 343 16.89 7.32 12.42
N LEU A 344 17.17 6.68 11.29
CA LEU A 344 16.38 5.56 10.77
C LEU A 344 16.17 4.42 11.79
N PRO A 345 17.16 4.00 12.61
CA PRO A 345 16.91 2.98 13.63
C PRO A 345 15.89 3.40 14.71
N PHE A 346 15.83 4.70 15.04
CA PHE A 346 14.82 5.23 15.97
C PHE A 346 13.44 5.29 15.31
N VAL A 347 13.38 5.59 14.01
CA VAL A 347 12.15 5.45 13.23
C VAL A 347 11.71 3.98 13.21
N ALA A 348 12.61 3.02 12.97
CA ALA A 348 12.28 1.60 13.06
C ALA A 348 11.76 1.20 14.46
N ALA A 349 12.31 1.79 15.53
CA ALA A 349 11.81 1.60 16.89
C ALA A 349 10.38 2.10 17.06
N PHE A 350 10.03 3.25 16.45
CA PHE A 350 8.66 3.77 16.43
C PHE A 350 7.70 2.79 15.72
N TYR A 351 8.08 2.25 14.56
CA TYR A 351 7.28 1.25 13.84
C TYR A 351 7.12 -0.06 14.64
N MET A 352 8.19 -0.49 15.32
CA MET A 352 8.15 -1.65 16.21
C MET A 352 7.19 -1.41 17.38
N ALA A 353 7.25 -0.23 18.01
CA ALA A 353 6.35 0.14 19.09
C ALA A 353 4.89 0.22 18.61
N ALA A 354 4.63 0.79 17.42
CA ALA A 354 3.29 0.82 16.83
C ALA A 354 2.75 -0.60 16.54
N THR A 355 3.63 -1.53 16.14
CA THR A 355 3.28 -2.95 15.95
C THR A 355 2.91 -3.63 17.26
N VAL A 356 3.61 -3.32 18.35
CA VAL A 356 3.23 -3.77 19.71
C VAL A 356 1.91 -3.14 20.14
N GLY A 357 1.72 -1.84 19.87
CA GLY A 357 0.46 -1.12 20.11
C GLY A 357 -0.73 -1.81 19.42
N SER A 358 -0.56 -2.17 18.15
CA SER A 358 -1.54 -2.94 17.37
C SER A 358 -1.98 -4.24 18.08
N ALA A 359 -1.03 -4.98 18.64
CA ALA A 359 -1.31 -6.22 19.36
C ALA A 359 -2.04 -5.96 20.69
N ILE A 360 -1.63 -4.93 21.42
CA ILE A 360 -2.29 -4.51 22.67
C ILE A 360 -3.74 -4.11 22.39
N ASP A 361 -3.98 -3.29 21.36
CA ASP A 361 -5.32 -2.84 20.97
C ASP A 361 -6.22 -4.03 20.61
N HIS A 362 -5.70 -5.00 19.84
CA HIS A 362 -6.40 -6.24 19.52
C HIS A 362 -6.81 -7.01 20.79
N HIS A 363 -5.89 -7.22 21.74
CA HIS A 363 -6.18 -7.92 22.99
C HIS A 363 -7.10 -7.13 23.94
N ARG A 364 -7.18 -5.81 23.79
CA ARG A 364 -8.15 -4.94 24.49
C ARG A 364 -9.53 -4.93 23.85
N GLY A 365 -9.75 -5.67 22.76
CA GLY A 365 -11.00 -5.66 22.01
C GLY A 365 -11.21 -4.37 21.20
N VAL A 366 -10.19 -3.52 21.08
CA VAL A 366 -10.17 -2.42 20.11
C VAL A 366 -9.88 -3.07 18.76
N GLY A 367 -10.93 -3.61 18.13
CA GLY A 367 -10.84 -4.23 16.82
C GLY A 367 -10.19 -3.29 15.80
N VAL A 368 -9.71 -3.84 14.70
CA VAL A 368 -9.18 -3.02 13.61
C VAL A 368 -10.29 -2.04 13.18
N ARG A 369 -9.94 -0.76 12.95
CA ARG A 369 -10.92 0.27 12.58
C ARG A 369 -10.74 0.72 11.15
N TRP A 370 -11.83 0.86 10.40
CA TRP A 370 -11.84 1.65 9.16
C TRP A 370 -12.65 2.91 9.43
N LYS A 371 -11.95 4.05 9.49
CA LYS A 371 -12.49 5.32 10.02
C LYS A 371 -13.14 5.06 11.39
N ASN A 372 -14.41 5.40 11.56
CA ASN A 372 -15.12 5.33 12.85
C ASN A 372 -15.79 3.98 13.15
N ARG A 373 -15.74 2.98 12.26
CA ARG A 373 -16.34 1.64 12.49
C ARG A 373 -15.30 0.58 12.81
N SER A 374 -15.61 -0.27 13.80
CA SER A 374 -14.77 -1.42 14.11
C SER A 374 -15.10 -2.58 13.16
N TYR A 375 -14.10 -3.38 12.79
CA TYR A 375 -14.32 -4.62 12.04
C TYR A 375 -15.12 -5.66 12.85
N THR A 376 -15.17 -5.50 14.17
CA THR A 376 -15.89 -6.35 15.12
C THR A 376 -17.32 -5.89 15.40
N ASP A 377 -17.78 -4.77 14.82
CA ASP A 377 -19.19 -4.38 14.96
C ASP A 377 -20.03 -5.41 14.20
N GLU A 378 -20.53 -6.41 14.94
CA GLU A 378 -21.61 -7.28 14.49
C GLU A 378 -22.74 -6.39 13.99
N ALA A 379 -23.30 -6.76 12.83
CA ALA A 379 -24.44 -6.08 12.25
C ALA A 379 -25.54 -5.99 13.31
N SER A 380 -25.72 -4.79 13.88
CA SER A 380 -26.86 -4.47 14.74
C SER A 380 -28.07 -4.18 13.87
#